data_AF-A0A222P4S5-F1
#
_entry.id   AF-A0A222P4S5-F1
#
_cell.length_a   1.000
_cell.length_b   1.000
_cell.length_c   1.000
_cell.angle_alpha   90.00
_cell.angle_beta   90.00
_cell.angle_gamma   90.00
#
_symmetry.space_group_name_H-M   'P 1'
#
loop_
_entity.id
_entity.type
_entity.pdbx_description
1 polymer ?
#
loop_
_entity_poly.entity_id
_entity_poly.type
_entity_poly.pdbx_seq_one_letter_code
_entity_poly.pdbx_strand_id
1 'polypeptide(L)'
;MREWLRHFFYDRDSTLVIKGKTYQFSDWQRIGGGSEKHVYKVKGKDFCFFIPHKYSSEEDWNYRIKLEKDILDEMTALGLKTQQFELVDLKINSPNAPSSYTIKALLTKDFHTLCQNEALVIYNHKGDKRICGEAPDFMAIRAKFKEKDYVQEMFKKIIKEYAIAYTFSLPITALQSTDDSEHICFELSSTVPVVRYMFWDVVADTKTFPFIPLVPSLDELRKGPPRSYSNRENYSLHCLANTVACSILEIIYSSPGEKPSDSFAFVKELEKDILNAIDDQVLLNEALEHAREQAANYLPQLLNKINLANVNNENFTKLLVGAISTNNLELVQRYYESRPREQLTERLIDTILHASNQGRNSDIIQFLHNKLGPEKAVFVEDRRKIEVQEKVSQIKHTFFSQYNKQLSADKRAWCGLYSVFAKSYVKPEASLHELFKHAQGLSKEGSGKRSQFVMKQLGWLDKNNQITRDLASVLKDETTLTMT
;
A
#
# COMPACT_ATOMS: atom_id res chain seq x y z
N MET A 1 -3.31 33.96 12.16
CA MET A 1 -2.27 33.72 11.11
C MET A 1 -1.74 34.96 10.36
N ARG A 2 -2.52 35.66 9.51
CA ARG A 2 -1.98 36.79 8.69
C ARG A 2 -1.32 37.91 9.51
N GLU A 3 -1.95 38.29 10.62
CA GLU A 3 -1.41 39.31 11.53
C GLU A 3 -0.11 38.83 12.20
N TRP A 4 -0.06 37.58 12.65
CA TRP A 4 1.15 36.97 13.21
C TRP A 4 2.32 37.06 12.22
N LEU A 5 2.11 36.66 10.95
CA LEU A 5 3.15 36.72 9.92
C LEU A 5 3.55 38.16 9.59
N ARG A 6 2.60 39.08 9.59
CA ARG A 6 2.89 40.50 9.36
C ARG A 6 3.84 41.04 10.43
N HIS A 7 3.56 40.76 11.71
CA HIS A 7 4.45 41.18 12.79
C HIS A 7 5.81 40.47 12.67
N PHE A 8 5.82 39.17 12.38
CA PHE A 8 7.05 38.40 12.31
C PHE A 8 8.00 38.85 11.21
N PHE A 9 7.49 39.20 10.02
CA PHE A 9 8.33 39.58 8.88
C PHE A 9 8.65 41.07 8.79
N TYR A 10 7.75 41.94 9.26
CA TYR A 10 7.82 43.38 8.94
C TYR A 10 7.94 44.29 10.16
N ASP A 11 7.56 43.84 11.36
CA ASP A 11 7.59 44.67 12.56
C ASP A 11 8.91 44.49 13.32
N ARG A 12 9.83 45.42 13.12
CA ARG A 12 11.18 45.36 13.72
C ARG A 12 11.18 45.56 15.24
N ASP A 13 10.13 46.15 15.78
CA ASP A 13 9.97 46.35 17.22
C ASP A 13 9.26 45.17 17.88
N SER A 14 8.86 44.15 17.09
CA SER A 14 8.25 42.95 17.63
C SER A 14 9.24 42.06 18.36
N THR A 15 8.75 41.38 19.39
CA THR A 15 9.51 40.37 20.14
C THR A 15 8.90 39.01 19.97
N LEU A 16 9.76 38.00 19.84
CA LEU A 16 9.37 36.59 19.77
C LEU A 16 9.61 35.93 21.12
N VAL A 17 8.60 35.23 21.63
CA VAL A 17 8.68 34.44 22.85
C VAL A 17 8.65 32.97 22.50
N ILE A 18 9.72 32.27 22.86
CA ILE A 18 9.88 30.81 22.68
C ILE A 18 10.17 30.20 24.05
N LYS A 19 9.34 29.25 24.49
CA LYS A 19 9.50 28.58 25.80
C LYS A 19 9.72 29.56 26.97
N GLY A 20 8.97 30.67 26.96
CA GLY A 20 9.02 31.72 27.98
C GLY A 20 10.22 32.68 27.88
N LYS A 21 11.14 32.50 26.93
CA LYS A 21 12.26 33.43 26.68
C LYS A 21 11.93 34.38 25.54
N THR A 22 12.24 35.65 25.75
CA THR A 22 11.99 36.73 24.78
C THR A 22 13.23 37.01 23.95
N TYR A 23 13.03 37.17 22.65
CA TYR A 23 14.04 37.49 21.65
C TYR A 23 13.61 38.74 20.88
N GLN A 24 14.58 39.54 20.46
CA GLN A 24 14.38 40.71 19.59
C GLN A 24 14.44 40.30 18.13
N PHE A 25 13.86 41.09 17.24
CA PHE A 25 13.90 40.84 15.79
C PHE A 25 15.31 40.57 15.24
N SER A 26 16.34 41.22 15.79
CA SER A 26 17.74 41.02 15.40
C SER A 26 18.36 39.70 15.87
N ASP A 27 17.68 38.95 16.75
CA ASP A 27 18.19 37.73 17.36
C ASP A 27 17.92 36.48 16.54
N TRP A 28 17.02 36.51 15.56
CA TRP A 28 16.78 35.37 14.69
C TRP A 28 17.09 35.68 13.23
N GLN A 29 17.52 34.65 12.51
CA GLN A 29 17.80 34.74 11.08
C GLN A 29 17.26 33.52 10.36
N ARG A 30 16.83 33.73 9.11
CA ARG A 30 16.44 32.62 8.24
C ARG A 30 17.68 31.81 7.89
N ILE A 31 17.60 30.49 8.05
CA ILE A 31 18.67 29.55 7.70
C ILE A 31 18.27 28.55 6.61
N GLY A 32 17.01 28.57 6.20
CA GLY A 32 16.48 27.71 5.14
C GLY A 32 14.98 27.92 4.95
N GLY A 33 14.38 27.13 4.06
CA GLY A 33 12.94 27.07 3.88
C GLY A 33 12.54 26.75 2.45
N GLY A 34 11.33 26.25 2.30
CA GLY A 34 10.71 25.87 1.02
C GLY A 34 9.47 26.71 0.68
N SER A 35 8.63 26.15 -0.17
CA SER A 35 7.36 26.75 -0.57
C SER A 35 6.37 26.87 0.60
N GLU A 36 6.37 25.88 1.49
CA GLU A 36 5.44 25.75 2.61
C GLU A 36 5.98 26.35 3.92
N LYS A 37 7.22 26.02 4.31
CA LYS A 37 7.78 26.33 5.63
C LYS A 37 9.07 27.15 5.52
N HIS A 38 9.30 28.05 6.46
CA HIS A 38 10.60 28.70 6.64
C HIS A 38 11.25 28.25 7.94
N VAL A 39 12.58 28.14 7.93
CA VAL A 39 13.38 27.72 9.09
C VAL A 39 14.21 28.89 9.58
N TYR A 40 14.05 29.22 10.87
CA TYR A 40 14.74 30.30 11.54
C TYR A 40 15.60 29.78 12.68
N LYS A 41 16.81 30.33 12.83
CA LYS A 41 17.73 30.03 13.93
C LYS A 41 17.88 31.26 14.82
N VAL A 42 17.80 31.05 16.13
CA VAL A 42 18.12 32.08 17.12
C VAL A 42 19.65 32.13 17.30
N LYS A 43 20.23 33.32 17.22
CA LYS A 43 21.66 33.56 17.39
C LYS A 43 22.14 33.07 18.76
N GLY A 44 23.27 32.38 18.77
CA GLY A 44 23.84 31.81 20.00
C GLY A 44 23.02 30.67 20.61
N LYS A 45 22.05 30.11 19.87
CA LYS A 45 21.32 28.89 20.25
C LYS A 45 21.62 27.75 19.28
N ASP A 46 21.45 26.54 19.77
CA ASP A 46 21.63 25.27 19.05
C ASP A 46 20.34 24.76 18.40
N PHE A 47 19.27 25.54 18.48
CA PHE A 47 17.96 25.19 17.94
C PHE A 47 17.52 26.15 16.82
N CYS A 48 16.72 25.60 15.93
CA CYS A 48 15.93 26.32 14.95
C CYS A 48 14.44 26.02 15.13
N PHE A 49 13.60 26.87 14.55
CA PHE A 49 12.14 26.72 14.58
C PHE A 49 11.53 26.92 13.20
N PHE A 50 10.41 26.26 12.99
CA PHE A 50 9.69 26.22 11.72
C PHE A 50 8.46 27.11 11.80
N ILE A 51 8.30 27.99 10.82
CA ILE A 51 7.15 28.88 10.72
C ILE A 51 6.49 28.75 9.34
N PRO A 52 5.22 29.14 9.22
CA PRO A 52 4.57 29.12 7.93
C PRO A 52 5.18 30.15 6.97
N HIS A 53 5.49 29.77 5.73
CA HIS A 53 5.81 30.73 4.66
C HIS A 53 4.54 31.34 4.08
N LYS A 54 3.54 30.50 3.76
CA LYS A 54 2.23 30.91 3.22
C LYS A 54 1.15 29.93 3.69
N TYR A 55 0.17 30.37 4.48
CA TYR A 55 -0.99 29.55 4.81
C TYR A 55 -2.29 30.35 4.90
N SER A 56 -3.37 29.67 4.53
CA SER A 56 -4.74 30.18 4.46
C SER A 56 -5.39 30.34 5.84
N SER A 57 -5.10 29.45 6.79
CA SER A 57 -5.64 29.50 8.16
C SER A 57 -4.64 29.01 9.23
N GLU A 58 -4.94 29.35 10.49
CA GLU A 58 -4.17 28.91 11.65
C GLU A 58 -4.47 27.46 12.04
N GLU A 59 -5.73 27.05 11.88
CA GLU A 59 -6.16 25.67 12.14
C GLU A 59 -5.44 24.67 11.24
N ASP A 60 -5.34 24.96 9.94
CA ASP A 60 -4.64 24.10 8.97
C ASP A 60 -3.14 24.00 9.29
N TRP A 61 -2.49 25.14 9.60
CA TRP A 61 -1.09 25.15 10.04
C TRP A 61 -0.89 24.29 11.29
N ASN A 62 -1.67 24.53 12.34
CA ASN A 62 -1.57 23.81 13.61
C ASN A 62 -1.81 22.31 13.42
N TYR A 63 -2.75 21.92 12.56
CA TYR A 63 -3.00 20.52 12.20
C TYR A 63 -1.78 19.91 11.50
N ARG A 64 -1.25 20.55 10.45
CA ARG A 64 -0.13 20.03 9.66
C ARG A 64 1.14 19.85 10.47
N ILE A 65 1.53 20.83 11.30
CA ILE A 65 2.76 20.71 12.10
C ILE A 65 2.62 19.70 13.23
N LYS A 66 1.40 19.51 13.77
CA LYS A 66 1.17 18.44 14.73
C LYS A 66 1.30 17.09 14.03
N LEU A 67 0.69 16.93 12.87
CA LEU A 67 0.80 15.72 12.06
C LEU A 67 2.25 15.40 11.67
N GLU A 68 3.05 16.42 11.32
CA GLU A 68 4.50 16.29 11.06
C GLU A 68 5.23 15.67 12.24
N LYS A 69 4.99 16.22 13.43
CA LYS A 69 5.57 15.67 14.65
C LYS A 69 5.10 14.24 14.90
N ASP A 70 3.80 13.99 14.80
CA ASP A 70 3.22 12.68 15.10
C ASP A 70 3.78 11.60 14.14
N ILE A 71 3.95 11.91 12.86
CA ILE A 71 4.55 11.01 11.86
C ILE A 71 6.03 10.74 12.17
N LEU A 72 6.83 11.79 12.43
CA LEU A 72 8.26 11.62 12.70
C LEU A 72 8.53 10.92 14.04
N ASP A 73 7.72 11.16 15.06
CA ASP A 73 7.78 10.42 16.32
C ASP A 73 7.49 8.94 16.10
N GLU A 74 6.48 8.61 15.27
CA GLU A 74 6.17 7.22 14.90
C GLU A 74 7.32 6.57 14.12
N MET A 75 7.89 7.26 13.14
CA MET A 75 9.07 6.78 12.40
C MET A 75 10.28 6.56 13.32
N THR A 76 10.45 7.41 14.34
CA THR A 76 11.48 7.23 15.38
C THR A 76 11.24 5.97 16.19
N ALA A 77 9.99 5.71 16.58
CA ALA A 77 9.60 4.51 17.33
C ALA A 77 9.84 3.22 16.52
N LEU A 78 9.78 3.30 15.19
CA LEU A 78 10.16 2.22 14.26
C LEU A 78 11.68 2.06 14.10
N GLY A 79 12.50 2.88 14.76
CA GLY A 79 13.96 2.79 14.74
C GLY A 79 14.65 3.62 13.65
N LEU A 80 13.89 4.43 12.89
CA LEU A 80 14.44 5.28 11.83
C LEU A 80 15.04 6.55 12.42
N LYS A 81 16.06 7.09 11.74
CA LYS A 81 16.64 8.38 12.11
C LYS A 81 15.73 9.49 11.59
N THR A 82 15.27 10.33 12.49
CA THR A 82 14.43 11.49 12.17
C THR A 82 14.98 12.75 12.84
N GLN A 83 14.59 13.90 12.31
CA GLN A 83 14.73 15.15 13.04
C GLN A 83 13.77 15.14 14.25
N GLN A 84 14.33 15.27 15.46
CA GLN A 84 13.55 15.24 16.70
C GLN A 84 12.90 16.61 16.95
N PHE A 85 11.58 16.69 16.84
CA PHE A 85 10.83 17.94 17.00
C PHE A 85 10.12 18.04 18.34
N GLU A 86 10.20 19.22 18.94
CA GLU A 86 9.34 19.66 20.05
C GLU A 86 8.25 20.59 19.50
N LEU A 87 6.98 20.30 19.79
CA LEU A 87 5.88 21.21 19.46
C LEU A 87 5.78 22.30 20.53
N VAL A 88 5.98 23.55 20.13
CA VAL A 88 6.01 24.71 21.02
C VAL A 88 5.02 25.78 20.60
N ASP A 89 4.68 26.67 21.54
CA ASP A 89 3.99 27.92 21.24
C ASP A 89 5.01 29.02 20.91
N LEU A 90 4.84 29.65 19.74
CA LEU A 90 5.55 30.86 19.35
C LEU A 90 4.63 32.06 19.49
N LYS A 91 4.94 32.91 20.47
CA LYS A 91 4.19 34.12 20.74
C LYS A 91 4.93 35.33 20.19
N ILE A 92 4.24 36.16 19.41
CA ILE A 92 4.77 37.44 18.94
C ILE A 92 4.06 38.59 19.64
N ASN A 93 4.83 39.52 20.19
CA ASN A 93 4.32 40.74 20.80
C ASN A 93 4.77 41.93 19.97
N SER A 94 3.85 42.84 19.66
CA SER A 94 4.17 44.15 19.09
C SER A 94 3.87 45.22 20.13
N PRO A 95 4.73 46.24 20.30
CA PRO A 95 4.46 47.36 21.20
C PRO A 95 3.16 48.10 20.86
N ASN A 96 2.74 48.04 19.59
CA ASN A 96 1.60 48.75 19.04
C ASN A 96 0.33 47.89 18.94
N ALA A 97 0.36 46.64 19.42
CA ALA A 97 -0.79 45.73 19.39
C ALA A 97 -1.31 45.45 20.81
N PRO A 98 -2.64 45.50 21.04
CA PRO A 98 -3.22 45.33 22.38
C PRO A 98 -3.16 43.87 22.88
N SER A 99 -2.89 42.91 22.00
CA SER A 99 -2.83 41.49 22.36
C SER A 99 -1.71 40.78 21.62
N SER A 100 -1.10 39.81 22.29
CA SER A 100 -0.09 38.95 21.69
C SER A 100 -0.70 37.88 20.79
N TYR A 101 -0.09 37.60 19.64
CA TYR A 101 -0.52 36.53 18.75
C TYR A 101 0.33 35.27 18.98
N THR A 102 -0.28 34.10 18.99
CA THR A 102 0.43 32.82 19.21
C THR A 102 0.13 31.87 18.06
N ILE A 103 1.14 31.13 17.62
CA ILE A 103 0.97 29.97 16.74
C ILE A 103 1.70 28.77 17.33
N LYS A 104 1.30 27.56 16.96
CA LYS A 104 2.13 26.38 17.21
C LYS A 104 3.30 26.36 16.22
N ALA A 105 4.42 25.78 16.62
CA ALA A 105 5.57 25.57 15.75
C ALA A 105 6.38 24.35 16.17
N LEU A 106 7.24 23.88 15.27
CA LEU A 106 8.22 22.85 15.57
C LEU A 106 9.57 23.47 15.90
N LEU A 107 10.13 23.08 17.03
CA LEU A 107 11.46 23.45 17.49
C LEU A 107 12.37 22.23 17.40
N THR A 108 13.59 22.39 16.91
CA THR A 108 14.55 21.28 16.83
C THR A 108 15.99 21.77 16.79
N LYS A 109 16.97 20.87 16.95
CA LYS A 109 18.38 21.20 16.76
C LYS A 109 18.67 21.52 15.30
N ASP A 110 19.48 22.54 15.02
CA ASP A 110 19.91 22.74 13.64
C ASP A 110 20.87 21.64 13.16
N PHE A 111 20.91 21.40 11.85
CA PHE A 111 21.70 20.31 11.26
C PHE A 111 23.18 20.36 11.61
N HIS A 112 23.78 21.54 11.74
CA HIS A 112 25.20 21.64 12.08
C HIS A 112 25.44 21.11 13.50
N THR A 113 24.65 21.56 14.47
CA THR A 113 24.74 21.06 15.85
C THR A 113 24.32 19.60 15.97
N LEU A 114 23.38 19.13 15.15
CA LEU A 114 23.04 17.71 15.08
C LEU A 114 24.24 16.86 14.63
N CYS A 115 24.88 17.25 13.52
CA CYS A 115 26.04 16.55 12.97
C CYS A 115 27.20 16.46 13.96
N GLN A 116 27.48 17.55 14.69
CA GLN A 116 28.52 17.58 15.71
C GLN A 116 28.23 16.67 16.91
N ASN A 117 26.99 16.73 17.43
CA ASN A 117 26.62 15.97 18.63
C ASN A 117 26.57 14.47 18.38
N GLU A 118 26.24 14.07 17.16
CA GLU A 118 25.97 12.67 16.82
C GLU A 118 27.02 12.05 15.88
N ALA A 119 28.10 12.79 15.57
CA ALA A 119 29.12 12.38 14.61
C ALA A 119 28.50 11.93 13.28
N LEU A 120 27.70 12.81 12.66
CA LEU A 120 26.99 12.53 11.42
C LEU A 120 27.49 13.41 10.27
N VAL A 121 27.35 12.89 9.06
CA VAL A 121 27.29 13.70 7.85
C VAL A 121 25.97 13.52 7.15
N ILE A 122 25.33 14.63 6.80
CA ILE A 122 24.04 14.65 6.12
C ILE A 122 24.21 15.25 4.73
N TYR A 123 23.74 14.52 3.71
CA TYR A 123 23.58 15.02 2.35
C TYR A 123 22.20 15.65 2.18
N ASN A 124 22.16 16.98 2.14
CA ASN A 124 20.97 17.79 1.93
C ASN A 124 20.88 18.28 0.48
N HIS A 125 20.26 17.51 -0.39
CA HIS A 125 20.22 17.78 -1.83
C HIS A 125 19.57 19.12 -2.23
N LYS A 126 18.69 19.69 -1.40
CA LYS A 126 18.03 20.99 -1.62
C LYS A 126 18.51 22.13 -0.74
N GLY A 127 19.35 21.84 0.25
CA GLY A 127 19.84 22.85 1.18
C GLY A 127 20.83 23.81 0.53
N ASP A 128 20.84 25.06 1.01
CA ASP A 128 21.86 26.05 0.64
C ASP A 128 23.28 25.51 0.90
N LYS A 129 23.43 24.71 1.98
CA LYS A 129 24.59 23.85 2.20
C LYS A 129 24.19 22.41 1.90
N ARG A 130 24.76 21.85 0.82
CA ARG A 130 24.49 20.46 0.41
C ARG A 130 25.05 19.43 1.38
N ILE A 131 26.16 19.73 2.05
CA ILE A 131 26.79 18.83 3.02
C ILE A 131 26.78 19.50 4.40
N CYS A 132 26.27 18.79 5.40
CA CYS A 132 26.36 19.19 6.80
C CYS A 132 27.20 18.17 7.57
N GLY A 133 28.19 18.63 8.33
CA GLY A 133 29.13 17.77 9.08
C GLY A 133 30.49 17.61 8.40
N GLU A 134 31.41 16.90 9.05
CA GLU A 134 32.75 16.58 8.53
C GLU A 134 32.77 15.18 7.95
N ALA A 135 32.95 15.05 6.64
CA ALA A 135 32.84 13.77 5.93
C ALA A 135 34.12 12.94 6.01
N PRO A 136 34.00 11.59 5.98
CA PRO A 136 35.15 10.73 5.79
C PRO A 136 35.74 10.94 4.40
N ASP A 137 37.03 10.63 4.26
CA ASP A 137 37.70 10.65 2.96
C ASP A 137 37.27 9.42 2.12
N PHE A 138 36.16 9.59 1.39
CA PHE A 138 35.61 8.56 0.52
C PHE A 138 36.56 8.14 -0.61
N MET A 139 37.50 9.00 -1.02
CA MET A 139 38.52 8.62 -2.00
C MET A 139 39.54 7.67 -1.36
N ALA A 140 39.99 7.97 -0.14
CA ALA A 140 40.92 7.09 0.59
C ALA A 140 40.32 5.70 0.87
N ILE A 141 39.01 5.61 1.13
CA ILE A 141 38.33 4.32 1.38
C ILE A 141 37.72 3.68 0.13
N ARG A 142 37.89 4.26 -1.07
CA ARG A 142 37.28 3.74 -2.31
C ARG A 142 37.63 2.27 -2.58
N ALA A 143 38.86 1.86 -2.29
CA ALA A 143 39.30 0.48 -2.47
C ALA A 143 38.55 -0.51 -1.57
N LYS A 144 38.14 -0.08 -0.36
CA LYS A 144 37.37 -0.89 0.59
C LYS A 144 35.97 -1.24 0.11
N PHE A 145 35.38 -0.43 -0.77
CA PHE A 145 34.10 -0.78 -1.41
C PHE A 145 34.15 -2.04 -2.28
N LYS A 146 35.34 -2.53 -2.65
CA LYS A 146 35.50 -3.82 -3.34
C LYS A 146 35.45 -5.03 -2.40
N GLU A 147 35.56 -4.80 -1.08
CA GLU A 147 35.49 -5.83 -0.05
C GLU A 147 34.03 -6.01 0.37
N LYS A 148 33.42 -7.15 0.02
CA LYS A 148 31.99 -7.42 0.28
C LYS A 148 31.60 -7.19 1.75
N ASP A 149 32.38 -7.73 2.68
CA ASP A 149 32.07 -7.66 4.12
C ASP A 149 32.10 -6.21 4.64
N TYR A 150 33.04 -5.40 4.16
CA TYR A 150 33.14 -3.97 4.52
C TYR A 150 31.89 -3.21 4.05
N VAL A 151 31.46 -3.43 2.80
CA VAL A 151 30.25 -2.79 2.27
C VAL A 151 29.01 -3.29 3.01
N GLN A 152 28.93 -4.58 3.32
CA GLN A 152 27.81 -5.11 4.10
C GLN A 152 27.75 -4.51 5.50
N GLU A 153 28.88 -4.33 6.19
CA GLU A 153 28.95 -3.65 7.48
C GLU A 153 28.44 -2.20 7.38
N MET A 154 28.89 -1.48 6.36
CA MET A 154 28.50 -0.10 6.06
C MET A 154 27.00 0.05 5.72
N PHE A 155 26.41 -0.91 4.99
CA PHE A 155 25.04 -0.81 4.46
C PHE A 155 23.99 -1.62 5.24
N LYS A 156 24.39 -2.47 6.20
CA LYS A 156 23.46 -3.32 6.95
C LYS A 156 22.31 -2.53 7.56
N LYS A 157 22.59 -1.30 8.01
CA LYS A 157 21.58 -0.44 8.64
C LYS A 157 20.60 0.13 7.63
N ILE A 158 21.05 0.79 6.56
CA ILE A 158 20.14 1.33 5.53
C ILE A 158 19.30 0.25 4.84
N ILE A 159 19.80 -0.99 4.70
CA ILE A 159 18.99 -2.10 4.14
C ILE A 159 17.85 -2.51 5.09
N LYS A 160 18.09 -2.52 6.41
CA LYS A 160 17.02 -2.72 7.40
C LYS A 160 16.01 -1.58 7.38
N GLU A 161 16.48 -0.34 7.31
CA GLU A 161 15.62 0.84 7.22
C GLU A 161 14.82 0.88 5.91
N TYR A 162 15.41 0.41 4.81
CA TYR A 162 14.72 0.24 3.53
C TYR A 162 13.56 -0.75 3.64
N ALA A 163 13.76 -1.90 4.29
CA ALA A 163 12.71 -2.88 4.54
C ALA A 163 11.59 -2.32 5.44
N ILE A 164 11.94 -1.54 6.47
CA ILE A 164 10.97 -0.81 7.30
C ILE A 164 10.21 0.22 6.44
N ALA A 165 10.91 1.05 5.67
CA ALA A 165 10.30 2.06 4.82
C ALA A 165 9.33 1.44 3.79
N TYR A 166 9.68 0.29 3.21
CA TYR A 166 8.76 -0.47 2.37
C TYR A 166 7.54 -0.91 3.16
N THR A 167 7.76 -1.56 4.30
CA THR A 167 6.70 -2.12 5.13
C THR A 167 5.68 -1.07 5.54
N PHE A 168 6.12 0.12 5.93
CA PHE A 168 5.26 1.20 6.38
C PHE A 168 4.91 2.22 5.29
N SER A 169 5.27 1.94 4.03
CA SER A 169 5.03 2.83 2.87
C SER A 169 5.55 4.25 3.09
N LEU A 170 6.74 4.37 3.67
CA LEU A 170 7.37 5.65 4.01
C LEU A 170 7.94 6.33 2.77
N PRO A 171 8.09 7.67 2.79
CA PRO A 171 8.53 8.41 1.64
C PRO A 171 10.04 8.29 1.46
N ILE A 172 10.46 7.26 0.71
CA ILE A 172 11.81 7.16 0.18
C ILE A 172 11.85 7.05 -1.34
N THR A 173 12.87 7.66 -1.93
CA THR A 173 13.21 7.70 -3.36
C THR A 173 13.29 6.31 -4.00
N ALA A 174 13.76 5.31 -3.26
CA ALA A 174 13.86 3.92 -3.74
C ALA A 174 12.50 3.25 -3.96
N LEU A 175 11.40 3.82 -3.43
CA LEU A 175 10.04 3.29 -3.54
C LEU A 175 9.08 4.22 -4.29
N GLN A 176 9.30 5.53 -4.20
CA GLN A 176 8.46 6.53 -4.84
C GLN A 176 9.24 7.82 -5.09
N SER A 177 8.70 8.70 -5.94
CA SER A 177 9.21 10.08 -6.00
C SER A 177 8.88 10.77 -4.68
N THR A 178 9.87 11.42 -4.10
CA THR A 178 9.76 12.24 -2.87
C THR A 178 10.36 13.60 -3.14
N ASP A 179 9.93 14.61 -2.40
CA ASP A 179 10.44 15.97 -2.53
C ASP A 179 11.77 16.09 -1.77
N ASP A 180 11.75 16.48 -0.50
CA ASP A 180 12.92 16.50 0.39
C ASP A 180 12.73 15.70 1.67
N SER A 181 11.73 14.82 1.74
CA SER A 181 11.44 14.04 2.95
C SER A 181 12.57 13.10 3.42
N GLU A 182 13.49 12.77 2.51
CA GLU A 182 14.58 11.82 2.72
C GLU A 182 15.96 12.46 2.50
N HIS A 183 16.88 12.15 3.40
CA HIS A 183 18.31 12.39 3.25
C HIS A 183 19.13 11.11 3.43
N ILE A 184 20.24 11.02 2.71
CA ILE A 184 21.30 10.06 3.02
C ILE A 184 22.21 10.68 4.08
N CYS A 185 22.45 9.93 5.15
CA CYS A 185 23.45 10.30 6.15
C CYS A 185 24.42 9.16 6.46
N PHE A 186 25.58 9.54 7.00
CA PHE A 186 26.64 8.64 7.42
C PHE A 186 26.92 8.84 8.90
N GLU A 187 26.76 7.79 9.71
CA GLU A 187 27.22 7.76 11.10
C GLU A 187 28.72 7.45 11.14
N LEU A 188 29.49 8.27 11.86
CA LEU A 188 30.95 8.19 11.95
C LEU A 188 31.43 7.74 13.35
N SER A 189 30.55 7.10 14.11
CA SER A 189 30.84 6.60 15.45
C SER A 189 31.72 5.33 15.47
N SER A 190 32.05 4.78 14.29
CA SER A 190 32.85 3.57 14.12
C SER A 190 33.90 3.73 13.02
N THR A 191 34.82 2.77 12.89
CA THR A 191 35.84 2.77 11.83
C THR A 191 35.25 2.63 10.43
N VAL A 192 34.09 1.98 10.31
CA VAL A 192 33.33 1.87 9.06
C VAL A 192 32.19 2.89 9.13
N PRO A 193 32.12 3.88 8.23
CA PRO A 193 30.98 4.79 8.17
C PRO A 193 29.71 3.97 7.94
N VAL A 194 28.64 4.23 8.69
CA VAL A 194 27.36 3.51 8.54
C VAL A 194 26.36 4.36 7.79
N VAL A 195 25.86 3.86 6.66
CA VAL A 195 24.85 4.57 5.85
C VAL A 195 23.47 4.39 6.46
N ARG A 196 22.68 5.47 6.47
CA ARG A 196 21.28 5.47 6.93
C ARG A 196 20.44 6.46 6.13
N TYR A 197 19.13 6.31 6.21
CA TYR A 197 18.19 7.38 5.92
C TYR A 197 18.09 8.34 7.10
N MET A 198 17.83 9.61 6.82
CA MET A 198 17.37 10.59 7.79
C MET A 198 16.15 11.31 7.25
N PHE A 199 15.08 11.36 8.05
CA PHE A 199 13.81 11.95 7.64
C PHE A 199 13.55 13.30 8.30
N TRP A 200 13.03 14.23 7.50
CA TRP A 200 12.49 15.53 7.91
C TRP A 200 11.39 15.92 6.90
N ASP A 201 10.51 16.88 7.20
CA ASP A 201 9.48 17.37 6.27
C ASP A 201 8.71 16.27 5.49
N VAL A 202 8.04 15.39 6.24
CA VAL A 202 7.45 14.14 5.70
C VAL A 202 5.95 14.23 5.43
N VAL A 203 5.25 15.27 5.93
CA VAL A 203 3.78 15.32 5.87
C VAL A 203 3.26 15.32 4.44
N ALA A 204 3.91 16.06 3.54
CA ALA A 204 3.45 16.21 2.16
C ALA A 204 3.57 14.90 1.36
N ASP A 205 4.59 14.10 1.64
CA ASP A 205 4.89 12.85 0.93
C ASP A 205 4.30 11.60 1.62
N THR A 206 3.77 11.76 2.84
CA THR A 206 3.11 10.68 3.57
C THR A 206 1.66 10.52 3.12
N LYS A 207 1.37 9.40 2.43
CA LYS A 207 0.04 9.14 1.86
C LYS A 207 -1.01 8.74 2.89
N THR A 208 -0.60 8.05 3.95
CA THR A 208 -1.51 7.46 4.94
C THR A 208 -0.90 7.48 6.33
N PHE A 209 -1.64 8.02 7.30
CA PHE A 209 -1.33 7.97 8.73
C PHE A 209 -2.63 7.77 9.53
N PRO A 210 -2.67 6.88 10.54
CA PRO A 210 -1.60 5.98 10.98
C PRO A 210 -1.22 4.95 9.90
N PHE A 211 0.01 4.46 9.94
CA PHE A 211 0.52 3.51 8.95
C PHE A 211 -0.19 2.16 9.04
N ILE A 212 -0.38 1.49 7.90
CA ILE A 212 -0.82 0.09 7.84
C ILE A 212 0.35 -0.72 7.30
N PRO A 213 1.08 -1.47 8.15
CA PRO A 213 2.27 -2.17 7.70
C PRO A 213 1.92 -3.33 6.78
N LEU A 214 2.70 -3.50 5.72
CA LEU A 214 2.65 -4.63 4.80
C LEU A 214 4.08 -5.06 4.48
N VAL A 215 4.55 -6.11 5.14
CA VAL A 215 5.92 -6.60 4.93
C VAL A 215 6.05 -7.19 3.53
N PRO A 216 7.02 -6.74 2.71
CA PRO A 216 7.21 -7.27 1.37
C PRO A 216 7.75 -8.70 1.38
N SER A 217 7.52 -9.42 0.29
CA SER A 217 8.30 -10.62 -0.03
C SER A 217 9.75 -10.27 -0.38
N LEU A 218 10.64 -11.27 -0.42
CA LEU A 218 12.03 -11.07 -0.83
C LEU A 218 12.16 -10.50 -2.25
N ASP A 219 11.31 -10.97 -3.17
CA ASP A 219 11.32 -10.51 -4.56
C ASP A 219 10.83 -9.05 -4.65
N GLU A 220 9.81 -8.68 -3.87
CA GLU A 220 9.35 -7.29 -3.77
C GLU A 220 10.38 -6.37 -3.13
N LEU A 221 11.09 -6.83 -2.10
CA LEU A 221 12.17 -6.06 -1.48
C LEU A 221 13.32 -5.83 -2.47
N ARG A 222 13.67 -6.82 -3.30
CA ARG A 222 14.71 -6.65 -4.33
C ARG A 222 14.26 -5.73 -5.47
N LYS A 223 13.07 -6.00 -6.01
CA LYS A 223 12.58 -5.37 -7.24
C LYS A 223 11.99 -3.98 -7.00
N GLY A 224 11.39 -3.77 -5.85
CA GLY A 224 10.55 -2.60 -5.58
C GLY A 224 9.07 -2.83 -5.90
N PRO A 225 8.25 -1.78 -5.66
CA PRO A 225 6.82 -1.87 -5.87
C PRO A 225 6.44 -2.11 -7.34
N PRO A 226 5.25 -2.67 -7.63
CA PRO A 226 4.82 -3.07 -8.98
C PRO A 226 4.82 -1.97 -10.05
N ARG A 227 4.99 -0.70 -9.65
CA ARG A 227 5.07 0.48 -10.54
C ARG A 227 6.49 0.82 -10.99
N SER A 228 7.46 -0.07 -10.79
CA SER A 228 8.83 0.13 -11.25
C SER A 228 8.87 0.41 -12.77
N TYR A 229 9.64 1.43 -13.16
CA TYR A 229 9.88 1.79 -14.57
C TYR A 229 10.87 0.83 -15.26
N SER A 230 11.36 -0.20 -14.55
CA SER A 230 12.36 -1.13 -15.05
C SER A 230 11.95 -2.58 -14.85
N ASN A 231 12.36 -3.43 -15.80
CA ASN A 231 12.21 -4.88 -15.72
C ASN A 231 13.34 -5.58 -14.96
N ARG A 232 14.29 -4.84 -14.37
CA ARG A 232 15.37 -5.43 -13.57
C ARG A 232 14.82 -6.09 -12.31
N GLU A 233 15.33 -7.29 -11.98
CA GLU A 233 14.91 -8.06 -10.81
C GLU A 233 15.32 -7.39 -9.48
N ASN A 234 16.41 -6.62 -9.48
CA ASN A 234 16.94 -5.91 -8.31
C ASN A 234 16.86 -4.38 -8.46
N TYR A 235 15.82 -3.88 -9.13
CA TYR A 235 15.72 -2.46 -9.49
C TYR A 235 15.79 -1.52 -8.28
N SER A 236 15.03 -1.75 -7.20
CA SER A 236 15.08 -0.85 -6.04
C SER A 236 16.41 -0.89 -5.30
N LEU A 237 17.08 -2.05 -5.22
CA LEU A 237 18.43 -2.13 -4.67
C LEU A 237 19.44 -1.37 -5.52
N HIS A 238 19.30 -1.43 -6.85
CA HIS A 238 20.10 -0.62 -7.77
C HIS A 238 19.84 0.87 -7.57
N CYS A 239 18.59 1.31 -7.43
CA CYS A 239 18.27 2.71 -7.11
C CYS A 239 18.91 3.15 -5.79
N LEU A 240 18.83 2.33 -4.74
CA LEU A 240 19.49 2.63 -3.46
C LEU A 240 21.00 2.76 -3.61
N ALA A 241 21.65 1.80 -4.28
CA ALA A 241 23.09 1.84 -4.55
C ALA A 241 23.49 3.11 -5.32
N ASN A 242 22.70 3.49 -6.33
CA ASN A 242 22.93 4.68 -7.14
C ASN A 242 22.76 5.97 -6.31
N THR A 243 21.70 6.08 -5.50
CA THR A 243 21.45 7.24 -4.63
C THR A 243 22.60 7.47 -3.65
N VAL A 244 23.10 6.41 -3.02
CA VAL A 244 24.24 6.52 -2.10
C VAL A 244 25.53 6.85 -2.85
N ALA A 245 25.78 6.23 -4.01
CA ALA A 245 26.96 6.54 -4.83
C ALA A 245 26.99 8.01 -5.30
N CYS A 246 25.84 8.55 -5.71
CA CYS A 246 25.70 9.97 -6.07
C CYS A 246 25.91 10.89 -4.86
N SER A 247 25.40 10.50 -3.69
CA SER A 247 25.59 11.24 -2.44
C SER A 247 27.07 11.30 -2.04
N ILE A 248 27.79 10.19 -2.17
CA ILE A 248 29.25 10.11 -1.94
C ILE A 248 30.00 11.01 -2.93
N LEU A 249 29.64 11.00 -4.21
CA LEU A 249 30.24 11.88 -5.23
C LEU A 249 30.09 13.36 -4.83
N GLU A 250 28.89 13.80 -4.46
CA GLU A 250 28.62 15.18 -4.06
C GLU A 250 29.40 15.59 -2.79
N ILE A 251 29.56 14.66 -1.84
CA ILE A 251 30.40 14.86 -0.65
C ILE A 251 31.88 15.03 -1.04
N ILE A 252 32.39 14.17 -1.93
CA ILE A 252 33.76 14.28 -2.44
C ILE A 252 33.95 15.65 -3.09
N TYR A 253 33.04 16.08 -3.98
CA TYR A 253 33.15 17.39 -4.65
C TYR A 253 33.11 18.58 -3.70
N SER A 254 32.42 18.46 -2.56
CA SER A 254 32.33 19.50 -1.54
C SER A 254 33.56 19.58 -0.60
N SER A 255 34.42 18.56 -0.60
CA SER A 255 35.60 18.46 0.28
C SER A 255 36.89 18.94 -0.40
N PRO A 256 37.92 19.46 0.30
CA PRO A 256 39.14 19.98 -0.35
C PRO A 256 40.12 18.92 -0.91
N GLY A 257 39.75 17.63 -0.94
CA GLY A 257 40.61 16.50 -1.32
C GLY A 257 40.63 16.14 -2.80
N GLU A 258 41.20 14.96 -3.09
CA GLU A 258 41.27 14.37 -4.43
C GLU A 258 39.87 14.20 -5.05
N LYS A 259 39.76 14.41 -6.36
CA LYS A 259 38.51 14.26 -7.12
C LYS A 259 38.64 13.12 -8.12
N PRO A 260 37.57 12.36 -8.39
CA PRO A 260 37.58 11.42 -9.49
C PRO A 260 37.76 12.17 -10.82
N SER A 261 38.52 11.56 -11.74
CA SER A 261 38.74 12.12 -13.09
C SER A 261 37.49 12.06 -13.96
N ASP A 262 36.61 11.08 -13.73
CA ASP A 262 35.33 10.91 -14.43
C ASP A 262 34.24 10.56 -13.41
N SER A 263 33.29 11.50 -13.24
CA SER A 263 32.17 11.36 -12.31
C SER A 263 31.21 10.24 -12.68
N PHE A 264 30.94 10.02 -13.97
CA PHE A 264 30.02 8.99 -14.42
C PHE A 264 30.62 7.59 -14.24
N ALA A 265 31.90 7.44 -14.59
CA ALA A 265 32.62 6.19 -14.35
C ALA A 265 32.70 5.89 -12.85
N PHE A 266 33.04 6.88 -12.02
CA PHE A 266 33.11 6.73 -10.57
C PHE A 266 31.79 6.23 -9.98
N VAL A 267 30.67 6.91 -10.28
CA VAL A 267 29.34 6.53 -9.76
C VAL A 267 28.96 5.14 -10.22
N LYS A 268 29.15 4.81 -11.50
CA LYS A 268 28.80 3.51 -12.06
C LYS A 268 29.59 2.36 -11.42
N GLU A 269 30.88 2.57 -11.18
CA GLU A 269 31.72 1.57 -10.51
C GLU A 269 31.34 1.41 -9.04
N LEU A 270 31.12 2.52 -8.32
CA LEU A 270 30.75 2.49 -6.92
C LEU A 270 29.36 1.87 -6.72
N GLU A 271 28.38 2.23 -7.54
CA GLU A 271 27.05 1.61 -7.57
C GLU A 271 27.15 0.10 -7.77
N LYS A 272 27.95 -0.35 -8.75
CA LYS A 272 28.15 -1.78 -9.02
C LYS A 272 28.75 -2.49 -7.81
N ASP A 273 29.78 -1.91 -7.20
CA ASP A 273 30.43 -2.47 -6.02
C ASP A 273 29.45 -2.57 -4.83
N ILE A 274 28.64 -1.54 -4.60
CA ILE A 274 27.59 -1.53 -3.58
C ILE A 274 26.54 -2.61 -3.88
N LEU A 275 25.97 -2.61 -5.09
CA LEU A 275 24.91 -3.53 -5.49
C LEU A 275 25.32 -4.99 -5.34
N ASN A 276 26.54 -5.33 -5.75
CA ASN A 276 27.08 -6.69 -5.60
C ASN A 276 27.15 -7.16 -4.15
N ALA A 277 27.32 -6.24 -3.19
CA ALA A 277 27.40 -6.56 -1.78
C ALA A 277 26.03 -6.61 -1.09
N ILE A 278 25.10 -5.72 -1.47
CA ILE A 278 23.78 -5.60 -0.83
C ILE A 278 22.71 -6.52 -1.42
N ASP A 279 22.84 -6.98 -2.68
CA ASP A 279 21.97 -7.99 -3.26
C ASP A 279 22.36 -9.39 -2.77
N ASP A 280 22.26 -9.57 -1.46
CA ASP A 280 22.63 -10.76 -0.73
C ASP A 280 21.41 -11.33 0.01
N GLN A 281 21.09 -12.59 -0.25
CA GLN A 281 19.87 -13.21 0.28
C GLN A 281 19.85 -13.29 1.81
N VAL A 282 21.01 -13.49 2.46
CA VAL A 282 21.07 -13.57 3.92
C VAL A 282 20.81 -12.20 4.51
N LEU A 283 21.49 -11.17 4.00
CA LEU A 283 21.32 -9.78 4.43
C LEU A 283 19.87 -9.30 4.25
N LEU A 284 19.26 -9.59 3.09
CA LEU A 284 17.89 -9.18 2.79
C LEU A 284 16.86 -9.92 3.66
N ASN A 285 17.06 -11.21 3.93
CA ASN A 285 16.18 -11.95 4.85
C ASN A 285 16.30 -11.43 6.29
N GLU A 286 17.51 -11.10 6.77
CA GLU A 286 17.68 -10.45 8.07
C GLU A 286 16.91 -9.11 8.16
N ALA A 287 16.90 -8.33 7.08
CA ALA A 287 16.14 -7.08 7.01
C ALA A 287 14.63 -7.31 6.98
N LEU A 288 14.16 -8.34 6.28
CA LEU A 288 12.75 -8.73 6.29
C LEU A 288 12.28 -9.19 7.66
N GLU A 289 13.04 -10.06 8.34
CA GLU A 289 12.68 -10.48 9.71
C GLU A 289 12.62 -9.28 10.65
N HIS A 290 13.58 -8.37 10.55
CA HIS A 290 13.56 -7.14 11.34
C HIS A 290 12.29 -6.31 11.06
N ALA A 291 11.89 -6.16 9.79
CA ALA A 291 10.67 -5.46 9.43
C ALA A 291 9.40 -6.18 9.92
N ARG A 292 9.36 -7.52 9.90
CA ARG A 292 8.26 -8.33 10.49
C ARG A 292 8.12 -8.09 11.97
N GLU A 293 9.24 -8.10 12.70
CA GLU A 293 9.25 -7.81 14.15
C GLU A 293 8.69 -6.41 14.44
N GLN A 294 9.14 -5.39 13.71
CA GLN A 294 8.62 -4.03 13.87
C GLN A 294 7.12 -3.94 13.56
N ALA A 295 6.66 -4.55 12.47
CA ALA A 295 5.25 -4.61 12.12
C ALA A 295 4.40 -5.34 13.17
N ALA A 296 4.89 -6.48 13.67
CA ALA A 296 4.22 -7.27 14.71
C ALA A 296 4.11 -6.50 16.03
N ASN A 297 5.11 -5.68 16.38
CA ASN A 297 5.08 -4.80 17.55
C ASN A 297 4.16 -3.58 17.37
N TYR A 298 4.05 -3.07 16.15
CA TYR A 298 3.26 -1.88 15.83
C TYR A 298 1.76 -2.18 15.72
N LEU A 299 1.37 -3.29 15.07
CA LEU A 299 -0.05 -3.62 14.82
C LEU A 299 -0.92 -3.63 16.09
N PRO A 300 -0.51 -4.22 17.23
CA PRO A 300 -1.26 -4.12 18.49
C PRO A 300 -1.51 -2.68 18.95
N GLN A 301 -0.56 -1.77 18.70
CA GLN A 301 -0.69 -0.35 19.05
C GLN A 301 -1.66 0.36 18.10
N LEU A 302 -1.62 -0.02 16.82
CA LEU A 302 -2.56 0.47 15.80
C LEU A 302 -4.02 0.12 16.18
N LEU A 303 -4.25 -1.08 16.72
CA LEU A 303 -5.58 -1.47 17.21
C LEU A 303 -6.13 -0.56 18.31
N ASN A 304 -5.26 0.05 19.12
CA ASN A 304 -5.67 1.00 20.15
C ASN A 304 -5.94 2.40 19.57
N LYS A 305 -5.34 2.73 18.43
CA LYS A 305 -5.51 4.01 17.73
C LYS A 305 -6.73 4.00 16.80
N ILE A 306 -7.13 2.84 16.28
CA ILE A 306 -8.24 2.69 15.34
C ILE A 306 -9.44 2.04 16.02
N ASN A 307 -10.61 2.65 15.90
CA ASN A 307 -11.86 2.00 16.31
C ASN A 307 -12.30 0.95 15.29
N LEU A 308 -11.91 -0.31 15.51
CA LEU A 308 -12.21 -1.45 14.65
C LEU A 308 -13.70 -1.64 14.36
N ALA A 309 -14.58 -1.26 15.29
CA ALA A 309 -16.04 -1.41 15.12
C ALA A 309 -16.60 -0.60 13.94
N ASN A 310 -15.88 0.45 13.50
CA ASN A 310 -16.28 1.34 12.42
C ASN A 310 -15.41 1.19 11.16
N VAL A 311 -14.52 0.19 11.11
CA VAL A 311 -13.67 -0.06 9.96
C VAL A 311 -14.49 -0.74 8.88
N ASN A 312 -14.47 -0.21 7.65
CA ASN A 312 -15.13 -0.86 6.52
C ASN A 312 -14.40 -2.13 6.06
N ASN A 313 -15.06 -2.96 5.26
CA ASN A 313 -14.50 -4.23 4.78
C ASN A 313 -13.16 -4.09 4.04
N GLU A 314 -12.95 -3.00 3.29
CA GLU A 314 -11.69 -2.77 2.56
C GLU A 314 -10.52 -2.49 3.51
N ASN A 315 -10.71 -1.61 4.50
CA ASN A 315 -9.69 -1.28 5.48
C ASN A 315 -9.45 -2.45 6.43
N PHE A 316 -10.49 -3.20 6.80
CA PHE A 316 -10.34 -4.46 7.53
C PHE A 316 -9.46 -5.44 6.76
N THR A 317 -9.72 -5.60 5.46
CA THR A 317 -8.92 -6.48 4.59
C THR A 317 -7.46 -6.04 4.55
N LYS A 318 -7.18 -4.74 4.41
CA LYS A 318 -5.80 -4.20 4.44
C LYS A 318 -5.10 -4.49 5.78
N LEU A 319 -5.81 -4.29 6.90
CA LEU A 319 -5.28 -4.55 8.23
C LEU A 319 -4.99 -6.04 8.45
N LEU A 320 -5.91 -6.93 8.04
CA LEU A 320 -5.72 -8.37 8.16
C LEU A 320 -4.58 -8.87 7.25
N VAL A 321 -4.47 -8.36 6.02
CA VAL A 321 -3.35 -8.65 5.12
C VAL A 321 -2.03 -8.15 5.72
N GLY A 322 -2.01 -6.98 6.36
CA GLY A 322 -0.88 -6.50 7.14
C GLY A 322 -0.50 -7.48 8.25
N ALA A 323 -1.46 -7.95 9.04
CA ALA A 323 -1.22 -8.96 10.07
C ALA A 323 -0.66 -10.28 9.50
N ILE A 324 -1.21 -10.76 8.39
CA ILE A 324 -0.71 -11.95 7.67
C ILE A 324 0.76 -11.79 7.29
N SER A 325 1.15 -10.62 6.78
CA SER A 325 2.53 -10.35 6.34
C SER A 325 3.57 -10.40 7.47
N THR A 326 3.14 -10.26 8.73
CA THR A 326 4.03 -10.38 9.90
C THR A 326 4.37 -11.81 10.28
N ASN A 327 3.74 -12.80 9.64
CA ASN A 327 3.93 -14.21 9.94
C ASN A 327 3.51 -14.61 11.38
N ASN A 328 2.65 -13.83 12.04
CA ASN A 328 2.20 -14.05 13.41
C ASN A 328 0.72 -14.48 13.45
N LEU A 329 0.47 -15.75 13.77
CA LEU A 329 -0.89 -16.33 13.82
C LEU A 329 -1.80 -15.64 14.85
N GLU A 330 -1.28 -15.31 16.04
CA GLU A 330 -2.07 -14.67 17.10
C GLU A 330 -2.58 -13.30 16.66
N LEU A 331 -1.74 -12.52 15.96
CA LEU A 331 -2.16 -11.25 15.38
C LEU A 331 -3.23 -11.45 14.31
N VAL A 332 -3.07 -12.42 13.41
CA VAL A 332 -4.07 -12.74 12.39
C VAL A 332 -5.41 -13.10 13.04
N GLN A 333 -5.40 -13.94 14.08
CA GLN A 333 -6.61 -14.32 14.82
C GLN A 333 -7.28 -13.09 15.46
N ARG A 334 -6.51 -12.25 16.16
CA ARG A 334 -7.03 -11.06 16.83
C ARG A 334 -7.65 -10.05 15.86
N TYR A 335 -7.00 -9.81 14.72
CA TYR A 335 -7.56 -8.95 13.68
C TYR A 335 -8.82 -9.58 13.08
N TYR A 336 -8.81 -10.87 12.78
CA TYR A 336 -9.96 -11.59 12.24
C TYR A 336 -11.18 -11.55 13.19
N GLU A 337 -10.97 -11.71 14.49
CA GLU A 337 -12.02 -11.60 15.51
C GLU A 337 -12.63 -10.19 15.58
N SER A 338 -11.87 -9.18 15.16
CA SER A 338 -12.30 -7.78 15.09
C SER A 338 -12.99 -7.43 13.77
N ARG A 339 -13.40 -8.43 12.99
CA ARG A 339 -14.05 -8.25 11.68
C ARG A 339 -15.35 -7.44 11.80
N PRO A 340 -15.64 -6.57 10.82
CA PRO A 340 -16.93 -5.87 10.74
C PRO A 340 -18.11 -6.84 10.66
N ARG A 341 -19.30 -6.39 11.11
CA ARG A 341 -20.53 -7.21 11.00
C ARG A 341 -20.99 -7.46 9.57
N GLU A 342 -20.56 -6.59 8.65
CA GLU A 342 -20.88 -6.73 7.23
C GLU A 342 -20.16 -7.95 6.63
N GLN A 343 -20.84 -8.67 5.73
CA GLN A 343 -20.22 -9.79 5.04
C GLN A 343 -19.13 -9.30 4.08
N LEU A 344 -18.05 -10.07 3.96
CA LEU A 344 -16.99 -9.77 3.01
C LEU A 344 -17.46 -10.18 1.62
N THR A 345 -17.09 -9.39 0.62
CA THR A 345 -17.29 -9.78 -0.79
C THR A 345 -16.30 -10.86 -1.20
N GLU A 346 -16.64 -11.66 -2.20
CA GLU A 346 -15.76 -12.71 -2.75
C GLU A 346 -14.35 -12.17 -3.08
N ARG A 347 -14.28 -10.99 -3.71
CA ARG A 347 -13.01 -10.33 -4.05
C ARG A 347 -12.13 -10.06 -2.83
N LEU A 348 -12.71 -9.63 -1.72
CA LEU A 348 -11.96 -9.36 -0.49
C LEU A 348 -11.51 -10.66 0.17
N ILE A 349 -12.36 -11.70 0.17
CA ILE A 349 -11.98 -13.04 0.63
C ILE A 349 -10.80 -13.58 -0.20
N ASP A 350 -10.87 -13.46 -1.52
CA ASP A 350 -9.78 -13.87 -2.42
C ASP A 350 -8.49 -13.12 -2.13
N THR A 351 -8.57 -11.82 -1.81
CA THR A 351 -7.40 -11.01 -1.44
C THR A 351 -6.75 -11.53 -0.16
N ILE A 352 -7.54 -11.84 0.87
CA ILE A 352 -7.05 -12.36 2.16
C ILE A 352 -6.42 -13.75 1.96
N LEU A 353 -7.11 -14.65 1.27
CA LEU A 353 -6.61 -16.01 1.02
C LEU A 353 -5.35 -15.99 0.14
N HIS A 354 -5.30 -15.13 -0.88
CA HIS A 354 -4.11 -14.96 -1.71
C HIS A 354 -2.90 -14.51 -0.87
N ALA A 355 -3.07 -13.47 -0.03
CA ALA A 355 -2.01 -13.00 0.85
C ALA A 355 -1.51 -14.09 1.80
N SER A 356 -2.41 -14.89 2.39
CA SER A 356 -2.03 -15.98 3.29
C SER A 356 -1.18 -17.05 2.59
N ASN A 357 -1.53 -17.40 1.35
CA ASN A 357 -0.81 -18.40 0.58
C ASN A 357 0.59 -17.92 0.14
N GLN A 358 0.80 -16.62 -0.01
CA GLN A 358 2.13 -16.07 -0.28
C GLN A 358 3.06 -16.12 0.94
N GLY A 359 2.51 -15.98 2.16
CA GLY A 359 3.29 -15.90 3.41
C GLY A 359 3.95 -17.20 3.87
N ARG A 360 3.73 -18.34 3.19
CA ARG A 360 4.29 -19.68 3.47
C ARG A 360 4.11 -20.21 4.92
N ASN A 361 3.25 -19.60 5.73
CA ASN A 361 2.91 -20.08 7.08
C ASN A 361 1.69 -21.02 7.01
N SER A 362 1.92 -22.31 7.22
CA SER A 362 0.87 -23.33 7.15
C SER A 362 -0.28 -23.07 8.12
N ASP A 363 0.00 -22.55 9.30
CA ASP A 363 -1.00 -22.39 10.36
C ASP A 363 -1.92 -21.21 10.06
N ILE A 364 -1.36 -20.11 9.54
CA ILE A 364 -2.15 -18.95 9.06
C ILE A 364 -3.01 -19.37 7.86
N ILE A 365 -2.42 -20.09 6.90
CA ILE A 365 -3.14 -20.60 5.72
C ILE A 365 -4.31 -21.47 6.17
N GLN A 366 -4.06 -22.46 7.03
CA GLN A 366 -5.10 -23.37 7.51
C GLN A 366 -6.19 -22.63 8.29
N PHE A 367 -5.82 -21.70 9.18
CA PHE A 367 -6.78 -20.89 9.94
C PHE A 367 -7.71 -20.11 9.02
N LEU A 368 -7.16 -19.36 8.06
CA LEU A 368 -7.95 -18.52 7.17
C LEU A 368 -8.78 -19.34 6.18
N HIS A 369 -8.25 -20.44 5.65
CA HIS A 369 -9.02 -21.37 4.81
C HIS A 369 -10.20 -21.98 5.58
N ASN A 370 -10.02 -22.36 6.84
CA ASN A 370 -11.11 -22.90 7.66
C ASN A 370 -12.19 -21.86 7.96
N LYS A 371 -11.80 -20.59 8.15
CA LYS A 371 -12.74 -19.50 8.48
C LYS A 371 -13.46 -18.94 7.26
N LEU A 372 -12.74 -18.69 6.17
CA LEU A 372 -13.26 -18.01 4.98
C LEU A 372 -13.61 -18.96 3.83
N GLY A 373 -13.11 -20.20 3.83
CA GLY A 373 -13.42 -21.20 2.82
C GLY A 373 -14.92 -21.50 2.68
N PRO A 374 -15.67 -21.70 3.78
CA PRO A 374 -17.12 -21.88 3.71
C PRO A 374 -17.84 -20.66 3.12
N GLU A 375 -17.45 -19.44 3.50
CA GLU A 375 -18.03 -18.21 2.94
C GLU A 375 -17.75 -18.09 1.45
N LYS A 376 -16.52 -18.42 1.01
CA LYS A 376 -16.17 -18.47 -0.41
C LYS A 376 -16.99 -19.50 -1.19
N ALA A 377 -17.26 -20.67 -0.60
CA ALA A 377 -18.03 -21.72 -1.25
C ALA A 377 -19.47 -21.29 -1.57
N VAL A 378 -20.08 -20.42 -0.75
CA VAL A 378 -21.42 -19.87 -1.01
C VAL A 378 -21.42 -19.05 -2.30
N PHE A 379 -20.43 -18.18 -2.52
CA PHE A 379 -20.33 -17.38 -3.76
C PHE A 379 -20.12 -18.26 -5.01
N VAL A 380 -19.33 -19.32 -4.89
CA VAL A 380 -19.11 -20.29 -5.98
C VAL A 380 -20.41 -21.02 -6.33
N GLU A 381 -21.17 -21.44 -5.31
CA GLU A 381 -22.44 -22.11 -5.50
C GLU A 381 -23.52 -21.19 -6.08
N ASP A 382 -23.59 -19.92 -5.62
CA ASP A 382 -24.52 -18.93 -6.16
C ASP A 382 -24.23 -18.62 -7.64
N ARG A 383 -22.96 -18.49 -8.03
CA ARG A 383 -22.58 -18.35 -9.45
C ARG A 383 -22.99 -19.57 -10.26
N ARG A 384 -22.73 -20.77 -9.74
CA ARG A 384 -23.17 -22.01 -10.39
C ARG A 384 -24.69 -22.06 -10.54
N LYS A 385 -25.44 -21.62 -9.54
CA LYS A 385 -26.91 -21.51 -9.60
C LYS A 385 -27.35 -20.57 -10.71
N ILE A 386 -26.76 -19.38 -10.81
CA ILE A 386 -27.07 -18.41 -11.86
C ILE A 386 -26.73 -18.99 -13.25
N GLU A 387 -25.54 -19.56 -13.43
CA GLU A 387 -25.13 -20.16 -14.71
C GLU A 387 -26.05 -21.31 -15.15
N VAL A 388 -26.47 -22.16 -14.22
CA VAL A 388 -27.42 -23.24 -14.51
C VAL A 388 -28.79 -22.67 -14.84
N GLN A 389 -29.28 -21.66 -14.11
CA GLN A 389 -30.55 -20.98 -14.40
C GLN A 389 -30.55 -20.29 -15.78
N GLU A 390 -29.45 -19.66 -16.16
CA GLU A 390 -29.30 -19.05 -17.49
C GLU A 390 -29.31 -20.12 -18.59
N LYS A 391 -28.56 -21.22 -18.41
CA LYS A 391 -28.57 -22.35 -19.35
C LYS A 391 -29.96 -22.96 -19.49
N VAL A 392 -30.65 -23.20 -18.37
CA VAL A 392 -32.03 -23.72 -18.36
C VAL A 392 -32.97 -22.76 -19.10
N SER A 393 -32.84 -21.46 -18.87
CA SER A 393 -33.65 -20.43 -19.53
C SER A 393 -33.42 -20.39 -21.04
N GLN A 394 -32.16 -20.50 -21.49
CA GLN A 394 -31.81 -20.58 -22.91
C GLN A 394 -32.38 -21.84 -23.58
N ILE A 395 -32.30 -22.99 -22.91
CA ILE A 395 -32.86 -24.26 -23.41
C ILE A 395 -34.39 -24.15 -23.51
N LYS A 396 -35.07 -23.64 -22.48
CA LYS A 396 -36.52 -23.40 -22.50
C LYS A 396 -36.91 -22.47 -23.65
N HIS A 397 -36.22 -21.35 -23.81
CA HIS A 397 -36.49 -20.41 -24.89
C HIS A 397 -36.33 -21.06 -26.27
N THR A 398 -35.25 -21.82 -26.48
CA THR A 398 -34.99 -22.57 -27.71
C THR A 398 -36.10 -23.59 -27.99
N PHE A 399 -36.50 -24.35 -26.96
CA PHE A 399 -37.60 -25.30 -27.06
C PHE A 399 -38.91 -24.61 -27.48
N PHE A 400 -39.34 -23.57 -26.76
CA PHE A 400 -40.60 -22.89 -27.03
C PHE A 400 -40.61 -22.22 -28.41
N SER A 401 -39.48 -21.65 -28.84
CA SER A 401 -39.34 -21.09 -30.19
C SER A 401 -39.59 -22.14 -31.28
N GLN A 402 -38.95 -23.30 -31.19
CA GLN A 402 -39.13 -24.37 -32.17
C GLN A 402 -40.52 -25.04 -32.06
N TYR A 403 -41.01 -25.23 -30.84
CA TYR A 403 -42.33 -25.79 -30.59
C TYR A 403 -43.44 -24.91 -31.19
N ASN A 404 -43.34 -23.59 -31.04
CA ASN A 404 -44.31 -22.64 -31.62
C ASN A 404 -44.21 -22.56 -33.15
N LYS A 405 -43.00 -22.68 -33.72
CA LYS A 405 -42.81 -22.81 -35.18
C LYS A 405 -43.51 -24.06 -35.71
N GLN A 406 -43.30 -25.20 -35.05
CA GLN A 406 -43.95 -26.45 -35.44
C GLN A 406 -45.48 -26.38 -35.28
N LEU A 407 -45.97 -25.85 -34.15
CA LEU A 407 -47.41 -25.65 -33.94
C LEU A 407 -48.04 -24.75 -35.03
N SER A 408 -47.34 -23.70 -35.45
CA SER A 408 -47.80 -22.83 -36.54
C SER A 408 -47.78 -23.52 -37.90
N ALA A 409 -46.79 -24.39 -38.16
CA ALA A 409 -46.75 -25.23 -39.34
C ALA A 409 -47.91 -26.23 -39.37
N ASP A 410 -48.16 -26.92 -38.25
CA ASP A 410 -49.28 -27.85 -38.09
C ASP A 410 -50.62 -27.15 -38.33
N LYS A 411 -50.84 -25.97 -37.72
CA LYS A 411 -52.07 -25.19 -37.94
C LYS A 411 -52.28 -24.82 -39.42
N ARG A 412 -51.21 -24.43 -40.12
CA ARG A 412 -51.27 -24.08 -41.55
C ARG A 412 -51.54 -25.29 -42.44
N ALA A 413 -50.89 -26.43 -42.18
CA ALA A 413 -51.06 -27.66 -42.96
C ALA A 413 -52.50 -28.20 -42.92
N TRP A 414 -53.25 -27.88 -41.88
CA TRP A 414 -54.65 -28.30 -41.69
C TRP A 414 -55.65 -27.14 -41.83
N CYS A 415 -55.29 -26.08 -42.56
CA CYS A 415 -56.16 -24.92 -42.82
C CYS A 415 -56.81 -24.33 -41.55
N GLY A 416 -56.13 -24.37 -40.40
CA GLY A 416 -56.63 -23.91 -39.11
C GLY A 416 -57.49 -24.90 -38.32
N LEU A 417 -57.99 -25.98 -38.94
CA LEU A 417 -58.81 -27.00 -38.28
C LEU A 417 -58.04 -27.82 -37.23
N TYR A 418 -56.71 -27.77 -37.24
CA TYR A 418 -55.84 -28.48 -36.30
C TYR A 418 -56.25 -28.28 -34.83
N SER A 419 -56.65 -27.06 -34.47
CA SER A 419 -57.00 -26.72 -33.07
C SER A 419 -58.33 -27.32 -32.62
N VAL A 420 -59.14 -27.88 -33.53
CA VAL A 420 -60.43 -28.53 -33.24
C VAL A 420 -60.24 -29.93 -32.64
N PHE A 421 -59.17 -30.63 -33.02
CA PHE A 421 -58.92 -32.02 -32.60
C PHE A 421 -57.58 -32.23 -31.87
N ALA A 422 -56.72 -31.21 -31.79
CA ALA A 422 -55.44 -31.30 -31.09
C ALA A 422 -55.24 -30.11 -30.13
N LYS A 423 -55.12 -30.43 -28.84
CA LYS A 423 -54.82 -29.47 -27.77
C LYS A 423 -53.33 -29.47 -27.44
N SER A 424 -52.74 -28.28 -27.25
CA SER A 424 -51.39 -28.16 -26.69
C SER A 424 -51.46 -28.21 -25.18
N TYR A 425 -50.70 -29.13 -24.58
CA TYR A 425 -50.59 -29.29 -23.11
C TYR A 425 -49.28 -28.71 -22.55
N VAL A 426 -48.43 -28.15 -23.42
CA VAL A 426 -47.21 -27.44 -23.02
C VAL A 426 -47.57 -26.02 -22.58
N LYS A 427 -47.21 -25.67 -21.33
CA LYS A 427 -47.42 -24.34 -20.72
C LYS A 427 -46.10 -23.58 -20.59
N PRO A 428 -46.04 -22.24 -20.75
CA PRO A 428 -44.82 -21.45 -20.61
C PRO A 428 -44.09 -21.63 -19.27
N GLU A 429 -44.86 -21.86 -18.21
CA GLU A 429 -44.37 -22.00 -16.83
C GLU A 429 -43.78 -23.38 -16.55
N ALA A 430 -43.96 -24.36 -17.45
CA ALA A 430 -43.47 -25.73 -17.27
C ALA A 430 -41.96 -25.75 -17.03
N SER A 431 -41.54 -26.51 -16.01
CA SER A 431 -40.13 -26.78 -15.74
C SER A 431 -39.50 -27.54 -16.90
N LEU A 432 -38.17 -27.45 -17.03
CA LEU A 432 -37.46 -28.18 -18.07
C LEU A 432 -37.71 -29.69 -17.97
N HIS A 433 -37.75 -30.21 -16.74
CA HIS A 433 -38.05 -31.61 -16.45
C HIS A 433 -39.47 -32.03 -16.89
N GLU A 434 -40.48 -31.17 -16.71
CA GLU A 434 -41.86 -31.44 -17.19
C GLU A 434 -41.94 -31.46 -18.71
N LEU A 435 -41.22 -30.55 -19.39
CA LEU A 435 -41.15 -30.51 -20.85
C LEU A 435 -40.58 -31.82 -21.41
N PHE A 436 -39.54 -32.37 -20.77
CA PHE A 436 -38.94 -33.65 -21.16
C PHE A 436 -39.85 -34.83 -20.86
N LYS A 437 -40.45 -34.90 -19.67
CA LYS A 437 -41.43 -35.95 -19.35
C LYS A 437 -42.59 -35.96 -20.34
N HIS A 438 -43.07 -34.79 -20.75
CA HIS A 438 -44.09 -34.68 -21.79
C HIS A 438 -43.58 -35.21 -23.13
N ALA A 439 -42.37 -34.86 -23.57
CA ALA A 439 -41.79 -35.37 -24.81
C ALA A 439 -41.52 -36.88 -24.82
N GLN A 440 -41.26 -37.48 -23.66
CA GLN A 440 -41.08 -38.93 -23.50
C GLN A 440 -42.41 -39.70 -23.43
N GLY A 441 -43.55 -39.00 -23.43
CA GLY A 441 -44.88 -39.62 -23.27
C GLY A 441 -45.15 -40.09 -21.84
N LEU A 442 -44.40 -39.57 -20.86
CA LEU A 442 -44.53 -39.87 -19.44
C LEU A 442 -45.37 -38.84 -18.68
N SER A 443 -45.92 -37.83 -19.38
CA SER A 443 -46.87 -36.88 -18.79
C SER A 443 -48.27 -37.47 -18.68
N LYS A 444 -49.03 -37.02 -17.67
CA LYS A 444 -50.46 -37.35 -17.53
C LYS A 444 -51.34 -36.61 -18.55
N GLU A 445 -50.78 -35.64 -19.26
CA GLU A 445 -51.48 -34.80 -20.23
C GLU A 445 -50.88 -35.01 -21.63
N GLY A 446 -51.70 -35.38 -22.62
CA GLY A 446 -51.33 -35.49 -24.02
C GLY A 446 -50.37 -36.64 -24.37
N SER A 447 -50.17 -36.88 -25.68
CA SER A 447 -49.27 -37.93 -26.18
C SER A 447 -47.81 -37.47 -26.35
N GLY A 448 -47.48 -36.21 -26.05
CA GLY A 448 -46.11 -35.72 -26.17
C GLY A 448 -45.57 -35.53 -27.59
N LYS A 449 -46.27 -36.00 -28.63
CA LYS A 449 -45.73 -36.19 -30.00
C LYS A 449 -45.07 -34.95 -30.61
N ARG A 450 -45.61 -33.73 -30.41
CA ARG A 450 -44.96 -32.50 -30.90
C ARG A 450 -43.68 -32.20 -30.14
N SER A 451 -43.70 -32.27 -28.81
CA SER A 451 -42.51 -32.05 -27.98
C SER A 451 -41.43 -33.08 -28.30
N GLN A 452 -41.82 -34.35 -28.51
CA GLN A 452 -40.93 -35.43 -28.96
C GLN A 452 -40.26 -35.10 -30.30
N PHE A 453 -41.04 -34.66 -31.29
CA PHE A 453 -40.52 -34.29 -32.60
C PHE A 453 -39.53 -33.12 -32.53
N VAL A 454 -39.91 -32.05 -31.82
CA VAL A 454 -39.08 -30.84 -31.66
C VAL A 454 -37.77 -31.17 -30.93
N MET A 455 -37.83 -31.95 -29.86
CA MET A 455 -36.62 -32.32 -29.11
C MET A 455 -35.71 -33.30 -29.87
N LYS A 456 -36.25 -34.15 -30.75
CA LYS A 456 -35.44 -34.94 -31.69
C LYS A 456 -34.74 -34.08 -32.74
N GLN A 457 -35.43 -33.08 -33.29
CA GLN A 457 -34.83 -32.13 -34.24
C GLN A 457 -33.70 -31.32 -33.62
N LEU A 458 -33.84 -30.98 -32.33
CA LEU A 458 -32.81 -30.28 -31.56
C LEU A 458 -31.65 -31.19 -31.11
N GLY A 459 -31.71 -32.50 -31.38
CA GLY A 459 -30.69 -33.47 -30.96
C GLY A 459 -30.70 -33.76 -29.45
N TRP A 460 -31.78 -33.42 -28.75
CA TRP A 460 -31.90 -33.59 -27.30
C TRP A 460 -32.50 -34.95 -26.91
N LEU A 461 -33.19 -35.60 -27.86
CA LEU A 461 -33.66 -36.98 -27.74
C LEU A 461 -33.05 -37.85 -28.83
N ASP A 462 -32.64 -39.06 -28.46
CA ASP A 462 -32.17 -40.07 -29.41
C ASP A 462 -33.34 -40.77 -30.14
N LYS A 463 -33.02 -41.76 -30.97
CA LYS A 463 -34.03 -42.53 -31.72
C LYS A 463 -35.04 -43.26 -30.81
N ASN A 464 -34.62 -43.60 -29.60
CA ASN A 464 -35.38 -44.31 -28.56
C ASN A 464 -36.07 -43.37 -27.56
N ASN A 465 -36.08 -42.06 -27.81
CA ASN A 465 -36.62 -41.02 -26.91
C ASN A 465 -35.88 -40.91 -25.57
N GLN A 466 -34.61 -41.30 -25.54
CA GLN A 466 -33.74 -41.10 -24.38
C GLN A 466 -32.98 -39.78 -24.51
N ILE A 467 -32.71 -39.14 -23.37
CA ILE A 467 -32.05 -37.85 -23.29
C ILE A 467 -30.57 -38.02 -23.66
N THR A 468 -30.03 -37.12 -24.49
CA THR A 468 -28.61 -37.12 -24.87
C THR A 468 -27.70 -36.63 -23.75
N ARG A 469 -26.42 -37.04 -23.74
CA ARG A 469 -25.48 -36.82 -22.62
C ARG A 469 -25.29 -35.34 -22.26
N ASP A 470 -25.21 -34.47 -23.26
CA ASP A 470 -24.94 -33.03 -23.07
C ASP A 470 -26.07 -32.30 -22.34
N LEU A 471 -27.29 -32.86 -22.39
CA LEU A 471 -28.47 -32.27 -21.79
C LEU A 471 -28.87 -32.98 -20.48
N ALA A 472 -28.47 -34.24 -20.33
CA ALA A 472 -28.58 -34.98 -19.08
C ALA A 472 -27.75 -34.36 -17.94
N SER A 473 -26.59 -33.77 -18.26
CA SER A 473 -25.77 -33.03 -17.27
C SER A 473 -26.49 -31.80 -16.72
N VAL A 474 -27.11 -31.00 -17.61
CA VAL A 474 -27.85 -29.78 -17.22
C VAL A 474 -29.08 -30.10 -16.36
N LEU A 475 -29.82 -31.16 -16.69
CA LEU A 475 -30.95 -31.62 -15.89
C LEU A 475 -30.53 -32.13 -14.50
N LYS A 476 -29.36 -32.77 -14.41
CA LYS A 476 -28.80 -33.24 -13.14
C LYS A 476 -28.34 -32.07 -12.27
N ASP A 477 -27.71 -31.06 -12.87
CA ASP A 477 -27.30 -29.83 -12.17
C ASP A 477 -28.52 -29.04 -11.66
N GLU A 478 -29.58 -28.87 -12.48
CA GLU A 478 -30.84 -28.23 -12.08
C GLU A 478 -31.52 -28.94 -10.89
N THR A 479 -31.51 -30.28 -10.89
CA THR A 479 -32.11 -31.08 -9.81
C THR A 479 -31.31 -31.02 -8.51
N THR A 480 -29.98 -30.97 -8.60
CA THR A 480 -29.11 -30.90 -7.43
C THR A 480 -29.27 -29.56 -6.71
N LEU A 481 -29.42 -28.48 -7.47
CA LEU A 481 -29.57 -27.11 -6.96
C LEU A 481 -30.94 -26.79 -6.35
N THR A 482 -31.97 -27.59 -6.67
CA THR A 482 -33.34 -27.41 -6.15
C THR A 482 -33.61 -28.22 -4.88
N MET A 483 -32.70 -29.13 -4.50
CA MET A 483 -32.80 -29.96 -3.29
C MET A 483 -31.94 -29.47 -2.11
N THR A 484 -31.05 -28.52 -2.34
CA THR A 484 -30.27 -27.77 -1.32
C THR A 484 -30.88 -26.41 -1.07
#